data_AF-A0A087GRE5-F1
#
_entry.id   AF-A0A087GRE5-F1
#
_cell.length_a   1.000
_cell.length_b   1.000
_cell.length_c   1.000
_cell.angle_alpha   90.00
_cell.angle_beta   90.00
_cell.angle_gamma   90.00
#
_symmetry.space_group_name_H-M   'P 1'
#
loop_
_entity.id
_entity.type
_entity.pdbx_description
1 polymer ?
#
loop_
_entity_poly.entity_id
_entity_poly.type
_entity_poly.pdbx_seq_one_letter_code
_entity_poly.pdbx_strand_id
1 'polypeptide(L)'
;VSIELFQRLNEEEKAQVKNAFHGINRMKVLVSHENSNLDITGRTLQCLMPTGWLNDEVVNLYLLLLKEREARDPTKYLKCHFFNSFFYTRLVGESGSNYVYKDVRRWTTNRKLGYDLIDCHMERKFMYLDSLTTADPTQILNALAKYFVDEVKDKNGKDIDVSSWDKVPVQKNLPRQHNLYDCGMFMLKYIDFYSRVLSLDFCQDDMQYFRIQFRKPAIAYFSPLTRNHDDDMKSIHKGIVDSETESESGSYEILGQAKDVPNMEHERVRNTSMETESDNSDKEESEEDESDNSDKEESEEDELCVLQDALEATSFFSGYQQKLLLSNLKKLKAKKINELSDEWKALLNEELQLKIKKLIFASKLASVGVSA
;
A
#
# COMPACT_ATOMS: atom_id res chain seq x y z
N VAL A 1 -28.53 13.52 -4.35
CA VAL A 1 -27.37 12.70 -4.76
C VAL A 1 -26.45 13.57 -5.59
N SER A 2 -25.24 13.85 -5.10
CA SER A 2 -24.26 14.70 -5.77
C SER A 2 -23.91 14.13 -7.15
N ILE A 3 -24.04 14.95 -8.20
CA ILE A 3 -23.85 14.62 -9.62
C ILE A 3 -22.47 13.97 -9.90
N GLU A 4 -21.50 14.19 -9.02
CA GLU A 4 -20.16 13.62 -9.07
C GLU A 4 -20.11 12.08 -8.87
N LEU A 5 -21.09 11.49 -8.17
CA LEU A 5 -21.13 10.04 -7.89
C LEU A 5 -21.61 9.20 -9.09
N PHE A 6 -22.41 9.81 -9.98
CA PHE A 6 -23.11 9.13 -11.07
C PHE A 6 -22.72 9.65 -12.47
N GLN A 7 -21.43 9.87 -12.71
CA GLN A 7 -20.90 10.27 -14.02
C GLN A 7 -21.03 9.16 -15.09
N ARG A 8 -21.76 9.43 -16.17
CA ARG A 8 -21.85 8.50 -17.31
C ARG A 8 -20.50 8.34 -18.02
N LEU A 9 -20.23 7.14 -18.52
CA LEU A 9 -19.09 6.92 -19.42
C LEU A 9 -19.29 7.70 -20.72
N ASN A 10 -18.23 8.35 -21.19
CA ASN A 10 -18.19 8.90 -22.55
C ASN A 10 -17.97 7.78 -23.59
N GLU A 11 -18.07 8.10 -24.88
CA GLU A 11 -17.96 7.08 -25.95
C GLU A 11 -16.57 6.43 -26.03
N GLU A 12 -15.51 7.18 -25.73
CA GLU A 12 -14.14 6.66 -25.70
C GLU A 12 -13.98 5.64 -24.55
N GLU A 13 -14.42 6.00 -23.34
CA GLU A 13 -14.40 5.13 -22.18
C GLU A 13 -15.21 3.85 -22.41
N LYS A 14 -16.39 3.97 -23.05
CA LYS A 14 -17.18 2.79 -23.45
C LYS A 14 -16.42 1.91 -24.43
N ALA A 15 -15.71 2.48 -25.41
CA ALA A 15 -14.93 1.73 -26.37
C ALA A 15 -13.74 1.02 -25.70
N GLN A 16 -13.05 1.68 -24.78
CA GLN A 16 -11.96 1.09 -24.00
C GLN A 16 -12.46 -0.05 -23.11
N VAL A 17 -13.60 0.13 -22.42
CA VAL A 17 -14.30 -0.94 -21.68
C VAL A 17 -14.63 -2.11 -22.60
N LYS A 18 -15.22 -1.86 -23.76
CA LYS A 18 -15.54 -2.93 -24.71
C LYS A 18 -14.29 -3.69 -25.17
N ASN A 19 -13.19 -2.99 -25.42
CA ASN A 19 -11.92 -3.59 -25.83
C ASN A 19 -11.27 -4.43 -24.71
N ALA A 20 -11.25 -3.92 -23.48
CA ALA A 20 -10.68 -4.64 -22.32
C ALA A 20 -11.36 -6.00 -22.09
N PHE A 21 -12.67 -6.08 -22.31
CA PHE A 21 -13.46 -7.31 -22.13
C PHE A 21 -13.53 -8.18 -23.40
N HIS A 22 -12.83 -7.81 -24.47
CA HIS A 22 -12.79 -8.60 -25.70
C HIS A 22 -11.99 -9.90 -25.48
N GLY A 23 -12.45 -11.01 -26.07
CA GLY A 23 -11.85 -12.33 -25.86
C GLY A 23 -10.36 -12.42 -26.18
N ILE A 24 -9.89 -11.63 -27.16
CA ILE A 24 -8.46 -11.53 -27.55
C ILE A 24 -7.59 -10.97 -26.41
N ASN A 25 -8.15 -10.15 -25.54
CA ASN A 25 -7.42 -9.51 -24.44
C ASN A 25 -7.55 -10.28 -23.11
N ARG A 26 -8.22 -11.44 -23.12
CA ARG A 26 -8.49 -12.24 -21.91
C ARG A 26 -7.23 -12.60 -21.12
N MET A 27 -6.12 -12.91 -21.78
CA MET A 27 -4.87 -13.31 -21.11
C MET A 27 -3.89 -12.15 -20.94
N LYS A 28 -4.20 -10.97 -21.46
CA LYS A 28 -3.30 -9.82 -21.36
C LYS A 28 -3.39 -9.21 -19.96
N VAL A 29 -2.25 -8.77 -19.43
CA VAL A 29 -2.23 -7.83 -18.31
C VAL A 29 -2.81 -6.53 -18.83
N LEU A 30 -3.82 -6.05 -18.12
CA LEU A 30 -4.66 -4.94 -18.50
C LEU A 30 -4.45 -3.76 -17.54
N VAL A 31 -4.31 -4.04 -16.24
CA VAL A 31 -3.88 -3.04 -15.24
C VAL A 31 -2.57 -3.50 -14.63
N SER A 32 -1.60 -2.60 -14.49
CA SER A 32 -0.40 -2.81 -13.69
C SER A 32 -0.26 -1.67 -12.69
N HIS A 33 -0.34 -2.00 -11.41
CA HIS A 33 -0.07 -1.07 -10.31
C HIS A 33 1.34 -1.34 -9.78
N GLU A 34 2.33 -0.64 -10.34
CA GLU A 34 3.76 -0.91 -10.13
C GLU A 34 4.15 -0.84 -8.64
N ASN A 35 3.67 0.18 -7.92
CA ASN A 35 3.98 0.41 -6.49
C ASN A 35 3.54 -0.73 -5.56
N SER A 36 2.58 -1.56 -5.98
CA SER A 36 2.09 -2.69 -5.17
C SER A 36 2.23 -4.03 -5.89
N ASN A 37 3.00 -4.05 -6.99
CA ASN A 37 3.27 -5.26 -7.77
C ASN A 37 2.02 -6.05 -8.18
N LEU A 38 0.90 -5.36 -8.42
CA LEU A 38 -0.39 -5.95 -8.72
C LEU A 38 -0.71 -5.82 -10.22
N ASP A 39 -0.83 -6.95 -10.90
CA ASP A 39 -1.17 -7.04 -12.32
C ASP A 39 -2.55 -7.67 -12.49
N ILE A 40 -3.51 -6.92 -13.03
CA ILE A 40 -4.85 -7.43 -13.30
C ILE A 40 -4.97 -7.79 -14.77
N THR A 41 -5.30 -9.05 -15.04
CA THR A 41 -5.52 -9.55 -16.40
C THR A 41 -6.95 -9.27 -16.89
N GLY A 42 -7.15 -9.34 -18.20
CA GLY A 42 -8.48 -9.30 -18.79
C GLY A 42 -9.41 -10.40 -18.29
N ARG A 43 -8.85 -11.56 -17.89
CA ARG A 43 -9.57 -12.66 -17.24
C ARG A 43 -10.03 -12.26 -15.85
N THR A 44 -9.15 -11.72 -15.02
CA THR A 44 -9.48 -11.27 -13.66
C THR A 44 -10.57 -10.19 -13.70
N LEU A 45 -10.46 -9.22 -14.61
CA LEU A 45 -11.46 -8.15 -14.81
C LEU A 45 -12.85 -8.65 -15.19
N GLN A 46 -13.00 -9.89 -15.72
CA GLN A 46 -14.32 -10.45 -16.02
C GLN A 46 -15.21 -10.55 -14.79
N CYS A 47 -14.66 -10.56 -13.58
CA CYS A 47 -15.42 -10.51 -12.34
C CYS A 47 -16.34 -9.27 -12.24
N LEU A 48 -16.01 -8.19 -12.95
CA LEU A 48 -16.84 -6.98 -13.04
C LEU A 48 -17.99 -7.09 -14.04
N MET A 49 -18.09 -8.16 -14.83
CA MET A 49 -19.25 -8.41 -15.69
C MET A 49 -20.55 -8.52 -14.85
N PRO A 50 -21.73 -8.30 -15.46
CA PRO A 50 -22.98 -8.60 -14.79
C PRO A 50 -22.94 -10.01 -14.20
N THR A 51 -23.51 -10.17 -13.00
CA THR A 51 -23.55 -11.44 -12.24
C THR A 51 -22.19 -12.02 -11.80
N GLY A 52 -21.07 -11.37 -12.10
CA GLY A 52 -19.74 -11.83 -11.71
C GLY A 52 -19.44 -11.59 -10.23
N TRP A 53 -18.87 -12.59 -9.56
CA TRP A 53 -18.38 -12.44 -8.19
C TRP A 53 -17.04 -11.76 -8.22
N LEU A 54 -16.86 -10.68 -7.45
CA LEU A 54 -15.60 -9.96 -7.45
C LEU A 54 -14.46 -10.86 -6.97
N ASN A 55 -13.35 -10.79 -7.70
CA ASN A 55 -12.10 -11.43 -7.31
C ASN A 55 -11.33 -10.52 -6.34
N ASP A 56 -10.55 -11.13 -5.46
CA ASP A 56 -9.71 -10.49 -4.44
C ASP A 56 -8.70 -9.52 -5.04
N GLU A 57 -8.04 -9.85 -6.16
CA GLU A 57 -7.11 -8.95 -6.85
C GLU A 57 -7.81 -7.64 -7.27
N VAL A 58 -9.06 -7.73 -7.71
CA VAL A 58 -9.88 -6.58 -8.14
C VAL A 58 -10.38 -5.76 -6.94
N VAL A 59 -10.73 -6.42 -5.83
CA VAL A 59 -11.03 -5.73 -4.57
C VAL A 59 -9.81 -4.96 -4.08
N ASN A 60 -8.64 -5.62 -4.02
CA ASN A 60 -7.40 -5.01 -3.55
C ASN A 60 -6.96 -3.86 -4.45
N LEU A 61 -7.09 -3.98 -5.78
CA LEU A 61 -6.88 -2.86 -6.70
C LEU A 61 -7.79 -1.67 -6.33
N TYR A 62 -9.08 -1.88 -6.09
CA TYR A 62 -9.99 -0.78 -5.73
C TYR A 62 -9.55 -0.05 -4.47
N LEU A 63 -9.10 -0.77 -3.44
CA LEU A 63 -8.63 -0.18 -2.19
C LEU A 63 -7.38 0.67 -2.40
N LEU A 64 -6.45 0.22 -3.26
CA LEU A 64 -5.28 1.00 -3.67
C LEU A 64 -5.69 2.28 -4.39
N LEU A 65 -6.66 2.20 -5.31
CA LEU A 65 -7.18 3.38 -6.02
C LEU A 65 -7.83 4.40 -5.07
N LEU A 66 -8.52 3.95 -4.02
CA LEU A 66 -9.05 4.85 -2.99
C LEU A 66 -7.93 5.53 -2.20
N LYS A 67 -6.85 4.80 -1.91
CA LYS A 67 -5.68 5.35 -1.21
C LYS A 67 -4.95 6.40 -2.05
N GLU A 68 -4.79 6.18 -3.35
CA GLU A 68 -4.24 7.19 -4.24
C GLU A 68 -5.14 8.40 -4.41
N ARG A 69 -6.46 8.19 -4.45
CA ARG A 69 -7.43 9.29 -4.51
C ARG A 69 -7.30 10.18 -3.27
N GLU A 70 -7.17 9.58 -2.09
CA GLU A 70 -6.86 10.30 -0.84
C GLU A 70 -5.55 11.09 -0.98
N ALA A 71 -4.47 10.46 -1.45
CA ALA A 71 -3.17 11.12 -1.59
C ALA A 71 -3.20 12.30 -2.59
N ARG A 72 -4.02 12.21 -3.64
CA ARG A 72 -4.17 13.26 -4.67
C ARG A 72 -4.91 14.49 -4.14
N ASP A 73 -5.85 14.32 -3.22
CA ASP A 73 -6.59 15.42 -2.60
C ASP A 73 -6.80 15.18 -1.10
N PRO A 74 -5.75 15.38 -0.27
CA PRO A 74 -5.80 15.11 1.16
C PRO A 74 -6.78 15.99 1.93
N THR A 75 -7.24 17.09 1.33
CA THR A 75 -8.20 18.03 1.95
C THR A 75 -9.65 17.60 1.75
N LYS A 76 -9.93 16.81 0.71
CA LYS A 76 -11.28 16.36 0.35
C LYS A 76 -11.65 15.00 0.93
N TYR A 77 -10.65 14.14 1.20
CA TYR A 77 -10.87 12.75 1.61
C TYR A 77 -10.32 12.48 3.01
N LEU A 78 -10.95 11.54 3.71
CA LEU A 78 -10.42 11.06 4.98
C LEU A 78 -9.11 10.30 4.76
N LYS A 79 -8.18 10.46 5.71
CA LYS A 79 -7.01 9.60 5.78
C LYS A 79 -7.44 8.19 6.21
N CYS A 80 -7.33 7.22 5.31
CA CYS A 80 -7.75 5.85 5.54
C CYS A 80 -6.58 4.88 5.40
N HIS A 81 -6.59 3.82 6.20
CA HIS A 81 -5.78 2.63 5.96
C HIS A 81 -6.72 1.50 5.53
N PHE A 82 -6.39 0.85 4.41
CA PHE A 82 -7.16 -0.28 3.88
C PHE A 82 -6.28 -1.52 3.93
N PHE A 83 -6.68 -2.51 4.72
CA PHE A 83 -6.07 -3.82 4.68
C PHE A 83 -6.47 -4.55 3.39
N ASN A 84 -5.56 -5.38 2.88
CA ASN A 84 -5.93 -6.29 1.80
C ASN A 84 -6.96 -7.34 2.28
N SER A 85 -7.60 -8.01 1.33
CA SER A 85 -8.68 -8.98 1.58
C SER A 85 -8.30 -10.19 2.44
N PHE A 86 -7.02 -10.46 2.66
CA PHE A 86 -6.53 -11.61 3.42
C PHE A 86 -6.26 -11.29 4.89
N PHE A 87 -6.29 -10.02 5.29
CA PHE A 87 -5.91 -9.59 6.63
C PHE A 87 -6.71 -10.30 7.72
N TYR A 88 -8.04 -10.25 7.63
CA TYR A 88 -8.89 -10.80 8.67
C TYR A 88 -8.75 -12.32 8.77
N THR A 89 -8.71 -13.02 7.64
CA THR A 89 -8.53 -14.49 7.63
C THR A 89 -7.17 -14.91 8.15
N ARG A 90 -6.13 -14.08 7.99
CA ARG A 90 -4.82 -14.30 8.63
C ARG A 90 -4.84 -14.02 10.12
N LEU A 91 -5.55 -12.98 10.54
CA LEU A 91 -5.67 -12.61 11.95
C LEU A 91 -6.39 -13.68 12.80
N VAL A 92 -7.46 -14.31 12.28
CA VAL A 92 -8.30 -15.23 13.07
C VAL A 92 -8.33 -16.68 12.57
N GLY A 93 -7.57 -16.98 11.51
CA GLY A 93 -7.61 -18.26 10.81
C GLY A 93 -8.92 -18.52 10.04
N GLU A 94 -8.97 -19.62 9.29
CA GLU A 94 -10.15 -20.00 8.48
C GLU A 94 -11.39 -20.31 9.33
N SER A 95 -11.20 -20.80 10.56
CA SER A 95 -12.29 -21.08 11.49
C SER A 95 -12.86 -19.83 12.16
N GLY A 96 -12.22 -18.67 11.99
CA GLY A 96 -12.64 -17.39 12.58
C GLY A 96 -12.43 -17.29 14.11
N SER A 97 -11.82 -18.29 14.73
CA SER A 97 -11.74 -18.46 16.18
C SER A 97 -10.31 -18.46 16.74
N ASN A 98 -9.29 -18.56 15.87
CA ASN A 98 -7.90 -18.66 16.28
C ASN A 98 -7.19 -17.32 16.06
N TYR A 99 -7.37 -16.40 17.02
CA TYR A 99 -6.73 -15.09 16.96
C TYR A 99 -5.20 -15.22 17.10
N VAL A 100 -4.45 -14.80 16.08
CA VAL A 100 -2.98 -14.83 16.04
C VAL A 100 -2.47 -13.48 15.50
N TYR A 101 -2.17 -12.54 16.41
CA TYR A 101 -1.66 -11.21 16.03
C TYR A 101 -0.31 -11.28 15.30
N LYS A 102 0.56 -12.21 15.69
CA LYS A 102 1.92 -12.39 15.13
C LYS A 102 1.91 -12.52 13.60
N ASP A 103 0.90 -13.18 13.03
CA ASP A 103 0.77 -13.42 11.59
C ASP A 103 0.49 -12.14 10.78
N VAL A 104 -0.03 -11.10 11.44
CA VAL A 104 -0.37 -9.82 10.81
C VAL A 104 0.40 -8.62 11.37
N ARG A 105 1.20 -8.80 12.41
CA ARG A 105 2.00 -7.76 13.09
C ARG A 105 2.79 -6.86 12.13
N ARG A 106 3.29 -7.42 11.03
CA ARG A 106 4.12 -6.71 10.04
C ARG A 106 3.34 -6.09 8.87
N TRP A 107 2.02 -6.26 8.84
CA TRP A 107 1.22 -5.78 7.72
C TRP A 107 1.04 -4.26 7.73
N THR A 108 1.38 -3.65 8.85
CA THR A 108 1.36 -2.21 9.14
C THR A 108 2.70 -1.79 9.69
N THR A 109 3.12 -0.59 9.29
CA THR A 109 4.31 0.09 9.79
C THR A 109 3.98 1.55 10.03
N ASN A 110 4.76 2.24 10.87
CA ASN A 110 4.59 3.67 11.11
C ASN A 110 4.63 4.49 9.82
N ARG A 111 5.41 4.04 8.82
CA ARG A 111 5.45 4.64 7.49
C ARG A 111 4.15 4.41 6.71
N LYS A 112 3.65 3.17 6.67
CA LYS A 112 2.41 2.80 5.95
C LYS A 112 1.16 3.44 6.55
N LEU A 113 1.14 3.61 7.87
CA LEU A 113 0.06 4.33 8.56
C LEU A 113 0.23 5.84 8.34
N GLY A 114 1.43 6.37 8.59
CA GLY A 114 1.74 7.79 8.50
C GLY A 114 1.05 8.64 9.56
N TYR A 115 0.54 8.04 10.62
CA TYR A 115 -0.05 8.66 11.82
C TYR A 115 0.09 7.70 13.00
N ASP A 116 0.05 8.23 14.22
CA ASP A 116 -0.04 7.41 15.42
C ASP A 116 -1.46 6.90 15.59
N LEU A 117 -1.64 5.58 15.80
CA LEU A 117 -2.97 4.97 15.88
C LEU A 117 -3.83 5.55 17.01
N ILE A 118 -3.17 6.06 18.04
CA ILE A 118 -3.81 6.73 19.18
C ILE A 118 -4.47 8.06 18.77
N ASP A 119 -3.91 8.71 17.75
CA ASP A 119 -4.41 9.97 17.21
C ASP A 119 -5.51 9.74 16.15
N CYS A 120 -5.95 8.50 15.95
CA CYS A 120 -7.08 8.18 15.07
C CYS A 120 -8.34 8.88 15.61
N HIS A 121 -8.65 10.04 15.01
CA HIS A 121 -9.73 10.95 15.41
C HIS A 121 -11.12 10.49 14.97
N MET A 122 -11.22 9.27 14.41
CA MET A 122 -12.49 8.70 14.01
C MET A 122 -13.34 8.43 15.25
N GLU A 123 -14.66 8.58 15.11
CA GLU A 123 -15.63 8.15 16.12
C GLU A 123 -15.20 6.79 16.67
N ARG A 124 -14.90 6.72 17.97
CA ARG A 124 -14.32 5.56 18.65
C ARG A 124 -15.29 4.39 18.67
N LYS A 125 -15.41 3.71 17.52
CA LYS A 125 -16.38 2.64 17.29
C LYS A 125 -15.88 1.62 16.28
N PHE A 126 -16.33 0.37 16.45
CA PHE A 126 -16.16 -0.72 15.51
C PHE A 126 -17.49 -1.00 14.82
N MET A 127 -17.47 -1.09 13.49
CA MET A 127 -18.66 -1.29 12.67
C MET A 127 -18.51 -2.52 11.80
N TYR A 128 -19.61 -3.28 11.68
CA TYR A 128 -19.71 -4.41 10.75
C TYR A 128 -20.83 -4.14 9.74
N LEU A 129 -20.48 -4.18 8.45
CA LEU A 129 -21.37 -3.86 7.34
C LEU A 129 -21.50 -5.08 6.43
N ASP A 130 -22.69 -5.66 6.39
CA ASP A 130 -23.01 -6.82 5.56
C ASP A 130 -24.28 -6.54 4.76
N SER A 131 -24.18 -6.63 3.43
CA SER A 131 -25.27 -6.39 2.50
C SER A 131 -26.30 -7.52 2.42
N LEU A 132 -25.99 -8.73 2.91
CA LEU A 132 -26.86 -9.91 2.91
C LEU A 132 -27.36 -10.26 4.29
N THR A 133 -26.45 -10.54 5.21
CA THR A 133 -26.81 -11.26 6.42
C THR A 133 -27.03 -10.30 7.60
N THR A 134 -27.60 -10.87 8.65
CA THR A 134 -27.66 -10.28 9.99
C THR A 134 -26.99 -11.22 10.99
N ALA A 135 -26.00 -12.00 10.52
CA ALA A 135 -25.21 -12.85 11.40
C ALA A 135 -24.61 -11.99 12.52
N ASP A 136 -24.56 -12.54 13.73
CA ASP A 136 -24.02 -11.84 14.89
C ASP A 136 -22.53 -11.50 14.65
N PRO A 137 -22.17 -10.21 14.51
CA PRO A 137 -20.80 -9.82 14.22
C PRO A 137 -19.95 -9.72 15.48
N THR A 138 -20.47 -10.11 16.66
CA THR A 138 -19.78 -9.93 17.95
C THR A 138 -18.38 -10.51 17.95
N GLN A 139 -18.18 -11.72 17.41
CA GLN A 139 -16.86 -12.35 17.34
C GLN A 139 -15.89 -11.53 16.46
N ILE A 140 -16.35 -11.05 15.31
CA ILE A 140 -15.57 -10.24 14.37
C ILE A 140 -15.17 -8.91 15.03
N LEU A 141 -16.15 -8.22 15.64
CA LEU A 141 -15.92 -6.94 16.30
C LEU A 141 -14.98 -7.08 17.51
N ASN A 142 -15.07 -8.19 18.25
CA ASN A 142 -14.14 -8.47 19.35
C ASN A 142 -12.72 -8.73 18.85
N ALA A 143 -12.55 -9.51 17.78
CA ALA A 143 -11.24 -9.75 17.18
C ALA A 143 -10.59 -8.46 16.65
N LEU A 144 -11.36 -7.60 15.99
CA LEU A 144 -10.88 -6.30 15.50
C LEU A 144 -10.55 -5.33 16.64
N ALA A 145 -11.35 -5.31 17.71
CA ALA A 145 -11.04 -4.51 18.89
C ALA A 145 -9.75 -4.98 19.57
N LYS A 146 -9.56 -6.30 19.68
CA LYS A 146 -8.32 -6.88 20.20
C LYS A 146 -7.12 -6.56 19.31
N TYR A 147 -7.27 -6.67 17.99
CA TYR A 147 -6.23 -6.27 17.04
C TYR A 147 -5.81 -4.83 17.24
N PHE A 148 -6.75 -3.90 17.39
CA PHE A 148 -6.42 -2.49 17.59
C PHE A 148 -5.61 -2.24 18.87
N VAL A 149 -5.94 -2.93 19.97
CA VAL A 149 -5.18 -2.85 21.23
C VAL A 149 -3.77 -3.39 21.06
N ASP A 150 -3.63 -4.59 20.48
CA ASP A 150 -2.33 -5.24 20.25
C ASP A 150 -1.46 -4.39 19.31
N GLU A 151 -2.06 -3.81 18.27
CA GLU A 151 -1.39 -2.96 17.29
C GLU A 151 -0.91 -1.63 17.90
N VAL A 152 -1.73 -0.95 18.70
CA VAL A 152 -1.31 0.29 19.39
C VAL A 152 -0.16 0.01 20.36
N LYS A 153 -0.21 -1.13 21.04
CA LYS A 153 0.88 -1.56 21.93
C LYS A 153 2.18 -1.82 21.15
N ASP A 154 2.10 -2.52 20.03
CA ASP A 154 3.28 -2.84 19.20
C ASP A 154 3.87 -1.58 18.53
N LYS A 155 3.04 -0.73 17.91
CA LYS A 155 3.52 0.42 17.12
C LYS A 155 3.83 1.66 17.93
N ASN A 156 3.11 1.88 19.03
CA ASN A 156 3.22 3.10 19.84
C ASN A 156 3.72 2.84 21.28
N GLY A 157 3.92 1.57 21.69
CA GLY A 157 4.41 1.23 23.04
C GLY A 157 3.46 1.62 24.17
N LYS A 158 2.18 1.83 23.86
CA LYS A 158 1.17 2.36 24.79
C LYS A 158 0.01 1.39 24.89
N ASP A 159 -0.55 1.28 26.08
CA ASP A 159 -1.80 0.55 26.28
C ASP A 159 -3.00 1.48 26.01
N ILE A 160 -4.06 0.93 25.41
CA ILE A 160 -5.30 1.64 25.14
C ILE A 160 -6.49 0.78 25.58
N ASP A 161 -7.48 1.43 26.21
CA ASP A 161 -8.75 0.80 26.53
C ASP A 161 -9.81 1.14 25.47
N VAL A 162 -10.31 0.10 24.82
CA VAL A 162 -11.36 0.17 23.81
C VAL A 162 -12.70 -0.39 24.29
N SER A 163 -12.83 -0.73 25.58
CA SER A 163 -14.04 -1.32 26.15
C SER A 163 -15.26 -0.38 26.07
N SER A 164 -15.02 0.93 26.12
CA SER A 164 -16.03 1.99 26.00
C SER A 164 -16.41 2.33 24.56
N TRP A 165 -15.73 1.73 23.56
CA TRP A 165 -15.96 2.06 22.16
C TRP A 165 -17.21 1.34 21.65
N ASP A 166 -18.02 2.05 20.89
CA ASP A 166 -19.28 1.49 20.39
C ASP A 166 -19.00 0.33 19.43
N LYS A 167 -19.62 -0.82 19.68
CA LYS A 167 -19.67 -1.92 18.72
C LYS A 167 -21.03 -1.85 18.06
N VAL A 168 -21.08 -1.39 16.82
CA VAL A 168 -22.34 -1.14 16.11
C VAL A 168 -22.61 -2.29 15.15
N PRO A 169 -23.44 -3.28 15.55
CA PRO A 169 -23.95 -4.28 14.64
C PRO A 169 -25.03 -3.64 13.75
N VAL A 170 -24.84 -3.72 12.43
CA VAL A 170 -25.90 -3.61 11.41
C VAL A 170 -26.77 -2.34 11.48
N GLN A 171 -26.53 -1.41 10.56
CA GLN A 171 -27.40 -0.24 10.41
C GLN A 171 -28.80 -0.66 9.88
N LYS A 172 -29.86 -0.19 10.55
CA LYS A 172 -31.26 -0.32 10.10
C LYS A 172 -31.50 0.29 8.71
N ASN A 173 -30.64 1.22 8.30
CA ASN A 173 -30.69 1.92 7.02
C ASN A 173 -29.54 1.53 6.07
N LEU A 174 -28.89 0.39 6.28
CA LEU A 174 -27.86 -0.09 5.36
C LEU A 174 -28.50 -0.50 4.03
N PRO A 175 -28.00 -0.04 2.87
CA PRO A 175 -28.38 -0.60 1.58
C PRO A 175 -28.23 -2.12 1.59
N ARG A 176 -29.18 -2.86 1.01
CA ARG A 176 -29.13 -4.33 0.98
C ARG A 176 -29.03 -4.82 -0.45
N GLN A 177 -28.31 -5.92 -0.62
CA GLN A 177 -28.31 -6.62 -1.90
C GLN A 177 -29.51 -7.58 -1.97
N HIS A 178 -30.02 -7.80 -3.18
CA HIS A 178 -31.13 -8.70 -3.46
C HIS A 178 -30.71 -9.88 -4.37
N ASN A 179 -29.42 -10.07 -4.57
CA ASN A 179 -28.84 -11.17 -5.34
C ASN A 179 -27.64 -11.81 -4.61
N LEU A 180 -26.98 -12.79 -5.21
CA LEU A 180 -25.88 -13.55 -4.59
C LEU A 180 -24.48 -13.14 -5.06
N TYR A 181 -24.35 -12.11 -5.89
CA TYR A 181 -23.08 -11.79 -6.58
C TYR A 181 -22.60 -10.36 -6.38
N ASP A 182 -23.41 -9.46 -5.83
CA ASP A 182 -23.05 -8.04 -5.64
C ASP A 182 -22.46 -7.71 -4.26
N CYS A 183 -22.28 -8.69 -3.36
CA CYS A 183 -21.70 -8.44 -2.02
C CYS A 183 -20.36 -7.69 -2.07
N GLY A 184 -19.49 -8.05 -3.01
CA GLY A 184 -18.23 -7.33 -3.23
C GLY A 184 -18.46 -5.88 -3.67
N MET A 185 -19.46 -5.60 -4.52
CA MET A 185 -19.76 -4.24 -4.96
C MET A 185 -20.34 -3.38 -3.84
N PHE A 186 -21.27 -3.93 -3.05
CA PHE A 186 -21.79 -3.25 -1.87
C PHE A 186 -20.67 -2.93 -0.87
N MET A 187 -19.79 -3.91 -0.57
CA MET A 187 -18.64 -3.72 0.30
C MET A 187 -17.73 -2.59 -0.20
N LEU A 188 -17.33 -2.59 -1.48
CA LEU A 188 -16.52 -1.51 -2.05
C LEU A 188 -17.22 -0.15 -1.99
N LYS A 189 -18.55 -0.10 -2.13
CA LYS A 189 -19.31 1.15 -2.03
C LYS A 189 -19.54 1.63 -0.62
N TYR A 190 -19.65 0.75 0.36
CA TYR A 190 -19.56 1.17 1.76
C TYR A 190 -18.23 1.86 2.04
N ILE A 191 -17.12 1.23 1.66
CA ILE A 191 -15.77 1.77 1.88
C ILE A 191 -15.59 3.13 1.18
N ASP A 192 -15.98 3.21 -0.10
CA ASP A 192 -15.91 4.45 -0.89
C ASP A 192 -16.69 5.60 -0.25
N PHE A 193 -17.94 5.35 0.17
CA PHE A 193 -18.78 6.40 0.77
C PHE A 193 -18.29 6.81 2.16
N TYR A 194 -17.89 5.85 3.01
CA TYR A 194 -17.36 6.16 4.34
C TYR A 194 -16.04 6.94 4.27
N SER A 195 -15.13 6.59 3.35
CA SER A 195 -13.87 7.33 3.15
C SER A 195 -14.06 8.78 2.70
N ARG A 196 -15.30 9.16 2.34
CA ARG A 196 -15.70 10.50 1.91
C ARG A 196 -16.65 11.20 2.90
N VAL A 197 -16.96 10.58 4.03
CA VAL A 197 -17.97 11.07 4.99
C VAL A 197 -19.35 11.26 4.34
N LEU A 198 -19.74 10.33 3.45
CA LEU A 198 -21.04 10.38 2.78
C LEU A 198 -22.04 9.39 3.38
N SER A 199 -23.31 9.77 3.37
CA SER A 199 -24.44 8.86 3.62
C SER A 199 -24.56 7.81 2.52
N LEU A 200 -24.90 6.57 2.89
CA LEU A 200 -25.05 5.43 1.99
C LEU A 200 -26.33 5.51 1.14
N ASP A 201 -26.44 6.55 0.32
CA ASP A 201 -27.61 6.83 -0.51
C ASP A 201 -27.51 6.13 -1.87
N PHE A 202 -27.51 4.79 -1.85
CA PHE A 202 -27.54 3.95 -3.05
C PHE A 202 -28.32 2.65 -2.79
N CYS A 203 -28.66 1.93 -3.85
CA CYS A 203 -29.44 0.69 -3.77
C CYS A 203 -28.94 -0.39 -4.74
N GLN A 204 -29.64 -1.52 -4.76
CA GLN A 204 -29.34 -2.65 -5.65
C GLN A 204 -29.36 -2.27 -7.14
N ASP A 205 -30.22 -1.35 -7.55
CA ASP A 205 -30.35 -0.95 -8.96
C ASP A 205 -29.10 -0.18 -9.46
N ASP A 206 -28.34 0.42 -8.54
CA ASP A 206 -27.11 1.13 -8.86
C ASP A 206 -25.92 0.20 -9.12
N MET A 207 -26.00 -1.08 -8.73
CA MET A 207 -24.85 -2.00 -8.78
C MET A 207 -24.32 -2.22 -10.19
N GLN A 208 -25.20 -2.30 -11.19
CA GLN A 208 -24.76 -2.43 -12.58
C GLN A 208 -24.00 -1.19 -13.04
N TYR A 209 -24.50 -0.01 -12.66
CA TYR A 209 -23.81 1.25 -12.91
C TYR A 209 -22.44 1.26 -12.21
N PHE A 210 -22.35 0.90 -10.93
CA PHE A 210 -21.09 0.86 -10.21
C PHE A 210 -20.08 -0.15 -10.77
N ARG A 211 -20.54 -1.31 -11.26
CA ARG A 211 -19.69 -2.27 -11.96
C ARG A 211 -19.09 -1.68 -13.22
N ILE A 212 -19.90 -0.95 -14.01
CA ILE A 212 -19.42 -0.26 -15.21
C ILE A 212 -18.46 0.88 -14.82
N GLN A 213 -18.78 1.62 -13.76
CA GLN A 213 -17.92 2.69 -13.27
C GLN A 213 -16.58 2.18 -12.82
N PHE A 214 -16.49 1.05 -12.10
CA PHE A 214 -15.19 0.55 -11.66
C PHE A 214 -14.31 0.14 -12.86
N ARG A 215 -14.93 -0.25 -13.98
CA ARG A 215 -14.14 -0.45 -15.21
C ARG A 215 -13.47 0.84 -15.68
N LYS A 216 -14.01 2.03 -15.40
CA LYS A 216 -13.42 3.32 -15.82
C LYS A 216 -12.07 3.63 -15.17
N PRO A 217 -11.88 3.72 -13.85
CA PRO A 217 -10.57 3.99 -13.26
C PRO A 217 -9.61 2.81 -13.44
N ALA A 218 -10.13 1.57 -13.40
CA ALA A 218 -9.32 0.42 -13.80
C ALA A 218 -8.76 0.64 -15.20
N ILE A 219 -9.59 1.10 -16.15
CA ILE A 219 -9.22 1.37 -17.55
C ILE A 219 -8.49 2.69 -17.80
N ALA A 220 -8.73 3.72 -17.00
CA ALA A 220 -8.04 5.00 -17.07
C ALA A 220 -6.58 4.84 -16.66
N TYR A 221 -6.27 3.89 -15.76
CA TYR A 221 -4.90 3.41 -15.54
C TYR A 221 -4.21 2.88 -16.80
N PHE A 222 -4.96 2.52 -17.85
CA PHE A 222 -4.42 2.09 -19.13
C PHE A 222 -4.14 3.27 -20.06
N SER A 223 -4.68 4.46 -19.79
CA SER A 223 -4.48 5.61 -20.66
C SER A 223 -3.06 6.17 -20.42
N PRO A 224 -2.20 6.24 -21.45
CA PRO A 224 -0.90 6.89 -21.34
C PRO A 224 -0.99 8.35 -20.84
N LEU A 225 -2.18 8.96 -20.92
CA LEU A 225 -2.45 10.34 -20.52
C LEU A 225 -2.51 10.56 -18.99
N THR A 226 -2.65 9.53 -18.17
CA THR A 226 -2.48 9.66 -16.70
C THR A 226 -1.07 9.30 -16.22
N ARG A 227 -0.17 8.91 -17.15
CA ARG A 227 1.26 8.66 -16.86
C ARG A 227 2.06 9.97 -16.74
N ASN A 228 1.45 11.11 -17.05
CA ASN A 228 2.10 12.43 -17.02
C ASN A 228 1.79 13.14 -15.71
N HIS A 229 2.47 12.75 -14.64
CA HIS A 229 2.71 13.64 -13.50
C HIS A 229 4.20 13.72 -13.12
N ASP A 230 5.03 12.80 -13.62
CA ASP A 230 6.50 12.83 -13.47
C ASP A 230 7.20 13.70 -14.52
N ASP A 231 6.61 13.87 -15.71
CA ASP A 231 7.22 14.67 -16.78
C ASP A 231 7.15 16.18 -16.49
N ASP A 232 6.16 16.64 -15.73
CA ASP A 232 6.06 18.05 -15.34
C ASP A 232 7.14 18.43 -14.30
N MET A 233 7.50 17.53 -13.38
CA MET A 233 8.60 17.77 -12.43
C MET A 233 9.98 17.70 -13.10
N LYS A 234 10.16 16.83 -14.10
CA LYS A 234 11.40 16.77 -14.91
C LYS A 234 11.53 17.96 -15.85
N SER A 235 10.42 18.47 -16.39
CA SER A 235 10.41 19.69 -17.22
C SER A 235 10.69 20.95 -16.40
N ILE A 236 10.20 21.00 -15.15
CA ILE A 236 10.54 22.09 -14.19
C ILE A 236 12.03 22.03 -13.80
N HIS A 237 12.60 20.84 -13.54
CA HIS A 237 14.05 20.72 -13.25
C HIS A 237 14.93 21.05 -14.46
N LYS A 238 14.51 20.67 -15.67
CA LYS A 238 15.25 21.03 -16.89
C LYS A 238 15.21 22.54 -17.17
N GLY A 239 14.06 23.19 -16.94
CA GLY A 239 13.93 24.65 -17.04
C GLY A 239 14.72 25.44 -15.99
N ILE A 240 14.96 24.86 -14.80
CA ILE A 240 15.80 25.47 -13.76
C ILE A 240 17.29 25.35 -14.12
N VAL A 241 17.74 24.18 -14.60
CA VAL A 241 19.14 23.95 -15.01
C VAL A 241 19.53 24.78 -16.25
N ASP A 242 18.59 25.00 -17.17
CA ASP A 242 18.83 25.83 -18.37
C ASP A 242 18.77 27.35 -18.05
N SER A 243 18.26 27.75 -16.88
CA SER A 243 18.19 29.17 -16.45
C SER A 243 19.40 29.63 -15.63
N GLU A 244 20.23 28.71 -15.15
CA GLU A 244 21.46 29.02 -14.38
C GLU A 244 22.74 29.00 -15.24
N THR A 245 22.64 28.86 -16.58
CA THR A 245 23.80 28.85 -17.49
C THR A 245 23.93 30.07 -18.41
N GLU A 246 23.15 31.14 -18.18
CA GLU A 246 23.29 32.42 -18.88
C GLU A 246 23.50 33.62 -17.95
N SER A 247 24.49 33.57 -17.07
CA SER A 247 25.21 34.78 -16.63
C SER A 247 26.41 34.42 -15.74
N GLU A 248 27.60 34.43 -16.33
CA GLU A 248 28.82 35.09 -15.81
C GLU A 248 30.07 34.47 -16.47
N SER A 249 30.43 35.04 -17.61
CA SER A 249 31.79 34.98 -18.14
C SER A 249 32.67 35.98 -17.39
N GLY A 250 33.58 35.50 -16.55
CA GLY A 250 34.58 36.31 -15.87
C GLY A 250 35.77 35.46 -15.43
N SER A 251 36.88 35.58 -16.17
CA SER A 251 38.19 34.95 -15.96
C SER A 251 38.73 35.02 -14.52
N TYR A 252 39.40 33.96 -14.04
CA TYR A 252 40.83 33.92 -13.67
C TYR A 252 41.25 32.52 -13.19
N GLU A 253 42.51 32.18 -13.45
CA GLU A 253 43.19 30.88 -13.31
C GLU A 253 43.44 30.44 -11.85
N ILE A 254 43.65 29.11 -11.64
CA ILE A 254 44.84 28.47 -11.04
C ILE A 254 44.56 27.21 -10.17
N LEU A 255 45.23 26.11 -10.57
CA LEU A 255 45.71 24.90 -9.86
C LEU A 255 44.74 23.83 -9.30
N GLY A 256 44.88 22.61 -9.85
CA GLY A 256 45.57 21.56 -9.10
C GLY A 256 44.82 20.26 -8.78
N GLN A 257 45.10 19.24 -9.61
CA GLN A 257 45.23 17.81 -9.27
C GLN A 257 43.97 16.94 -9.15
N ALA A 258 43.68 16.24 -10.25
CA ALA A 258 43.01 14.95 -10.27
C ALA A 258 44.07 13.82 -10.21
N LYS A 259 43.75 12.72 -9.51
CA LYS A 259 44.37 11.41 -9.71
C LYS A 259 43.29 10.37 -9.94
N ASP A 260 43.48 9.66 -11.05
CA ASP A 260 42.64 8.65 -11.67
C ASP A 260 42.44 7.39 -10.81
N VAL A 261 41.32 6.71 -11.04
CA VAL A 261 41.22 5.25 -10.96
C VAL A 261 40.50 4.76 -12.23
N PRO A 262 41.00 3.72 -12.94
CA PRO A 262 40.53 3.38 -14.28
C PRO A 262 39.42 2.34 -14.30
N ASN A 263 38.64 2.46 -15.38
CA ASN A 263 37.65 1.55 -15.93
C ASN A 263 38.33 0.37 -16.66
N MET A 264 37.74 -0.83 -16.63
CA MET A 264 37.81 -1.88 -17.68
C MET A 264 37.04 -3.12 -17.16
N GLU A 265 35.91 -3.49 -17.73
CA GLU A 265 35.69 -4.23 -18.99
C GLU A 265 35.41 -5.72 -18.77
N HIS A 266 34.46 -6.18 -19.58
CA HIS A 266 33.89 -7.53 -19.63
C HIS A 266 34.91 -8.60 -20.00
N GLU A 267 34.86 -9.75 -19.33
CA GLU A 267 35.21 -11.01 -19.99
C GLU A 267 34.44 -12.22 -19.44
N ARG A 268 34.26 -13.20 -20.32
CA ARG A 268 33.28 -14.28 -20.31
C ARG A 268 34.04 -15.60 -20.39
N VAL A 269 34.08 -16.45 -19.37
CA VAL A 269 34.58 -17.83 -19.52
C VAL A 269 33.87 -18.87 -18.63
N ARG A 270 33.22 -19.80 -19.36
CA ARG A 270 33.04 -21.27 -19.23
C ARG A 270 33.05 -22.01 -17.88
N ASN A 271 32.05 -22.91 -17.81
CA ASN A 271 31.96 -24.15 -17.05
C ASN A 271 33.22 -25.02 -17.09
N THR A 272 33.58 -25.57 -15.93
CA THR A 272 34.20 -26.91 -15.79
C THR A 272 33.69 -27.56 -14.51
N SER A 273 33.17 -28.78 -14.63
CA SER A 273 32.78 -29.67 -13.54
C SER A 273 34.00 -30.28 -12.85
N MET A 274 33.93 -30.56 -11.54
CA MET A 274 34.61 -31.71 -10.95
C MET A 274 33.96 -32.12 -9.63
N GLU A 275 33.79 -33.43 -9.50
CA GLU A 275 33.05 -34.17 -8.49
C GLU A 275 33.88 -34.42 -7.22
N THR A 276 33.14 -34.62 -6.11
CA THR A 276 33.39 -35.50 -4.95
C THR A 276 34.76 -35.53 -4.28
N GLU A 277 34.76 -35.28 -2.97
CA GLU A 277 35.20 -36.28 -1.99
C GLU A 277 34.66 -35.97 -0.58
N SER A 278 34.27 -37.05 0.08
CA SER A 278 33.73 -37.18 1.43
C SER A 278 34.82 -37.06 2.50
N ASP A 279 34.49 -36.54 3.68
CA ASP A 279 34.95 -37.15 4.94
C ASP A 279 34.05 -36.76 6.13
N ASN A 280 33.75 -37.77 6.94
CA ASN A 280 32.95 -37.75 8.18
C ASN A 280 33.82 -37.46 9.40
N SER A 281 33.14 -37.19 10.54
CA SER A 281 33.58 -37.12 11.96
C SER A 281 33.57 -35.67 12.49
N ASP A 282 32.92 -35.27 13.58
CA ASP A 282 32.36 -36.01 14.73
C ASP A 282 31.13 -35.28 15.30
N LYS A 283 30.31 -36.06 16.03
CA LYS A 283 29.23 -35.58 16.90
C LYS A 283 29.80 -34.93 18.15
N GLU A 284 29.31 -33.75 18.51
CA GLU A 284 29.10 -33.39 19.92
C GLU A 284 27.71 -32.78 20.08
N GLU A 285 26.96 -33.34 21.02
CA GLU A 285 25.66 -32.88 21.48
C GLU A 285 25.80 -31.55 22.22
N SER A 286 24.95 -30.58 21.90
CA SER A 286 24.51 -29.58 22.86
C SER A 286 23.05 -29.27 22.57
N GLU A 287 22.20 -29.75 23.48
CA GLU A 287 20.85 -29.24 23.67
C GLU A 287 20.99 -27.79 24.18
N GLU A 288 20.95 -26.81 23.27
CA GLU A 288 20.83 -25.39 23.61
C GLU A 288 19.64 -24.76 22.84
N ASP A 289 18.64 -24.36 23.62
CA ASP A 289 17.72 -23.25 23.42
C ASP A 289 16.94 -23.13 22.09
N GLU A 290 15.83 -23.88 21.97
CA GLU A 290 14.78 -23.60 20.98
C GLU A 290 14.07 -22.23 21.18
N SER A 291 14.19 -21.60 22.35
CA SER A 291 13.59 -20.27 22.58
C SER A 291 14.37 -19.14 21.91
N ASP A 292 15.71 -19.21 21.92
CA ASP A 292 16.59 -18.12 21.51
C ASP A 292 16.72 -18.02 19.97
N ASN A 293 16.46 -19.12 19.25
CA ASN A 293 16.38 -19.12 17.79
C ASN A 293 15.10 -18.43 17.28
N SER A 294 13.97 -18.62 17.96
CA SER A 294 12.70 -18.05 17.51
C SER A 294 12.67 -16.52 17.61
N ASP A 295 13.29 -15.95 18.65
CA ASP A 295 13.39 -14.50 18.85
C ASP A 295 14.40 -13.86 17.86
N LYS A 296 15.50 -14.56 17.54
CA LYS A 296 16.46 -14.13 16.53
C LYS A 296 15.84 -14.12 15.13
N GLU A 297 15.18 -15.21 14.72
CA GLU A 297 14.47 -15.28 13.44
C GLU A 297 13.38 -14.20 13.35
N GLU A 298 12.66 -13.95 14.44
CA GLU A 298 11.65 -12.88 14.49
C GLU A 298 12.25 -11.49 14.31
N SER A 299 13.40 -11.22 14.93
CA SER A 299 14.10 -9.93 14.79
C SER A 299 14.61 -9.68 13.37
N GLU A 300 15.13 -10.70 12.67
CA GLU A 300 15.66 -10.55 11.31
C GLU A 300 14.55 -10.28 10.30
N GLU A 301 13.40 -10.94 10.44
CA GLU A 301 12.26 -10.72 9.57
C GLU A 301 11.58 -9.34 9.82
N ASP A 302 11.64 -8.82 11.05
CA ASP A 302 11.22 -7.44 11.37
C ASP A 302 12.07 -6.43 10.58
N GLU A 303 13.39 -6.61 10.57
CA GLU A 303 14.30 -5.74 9.82
C GLU A 303 14.12 -5.86 8.30
N LEU A 304 13.82 -7.06 7.80
CA LEU A 304 13.53 -7.26 6.38
C LEU A 304 12.25 -6.53 5.93
N CYS A 305 11.24 -6.43 6.81
CA CYS A 305 10.03 -5.67 6.54
C CYS A 305 10.32 -4.16 6.43
N VAL A 306 11.19 -3.63 7.31
CA VAL A 306 11.64 -2.24 7.25
C VAL A 306 12.36 -1.93 5.93
N LEU A 307 13.19 -2.84 5.44
CA LEU A 307 13.87 -2.69 4.15
C LEU A 307 12.93 -2.81 2.94
N GLN A 308 11.91 -3.65 3.02
CA GLN A 308 10.86 -3.68 2.01
C GLN A 308 10.15 -2.32 1.93
N ASP A 309 9.78 -1.76 3.08
CA ASP A 309 9.19 -0.43 3.17
C ASP A 309 10.11 0.64 2.60
N ALA A 310 11.43 0.55 2.82
CA ALA A 310 12.41 1.45 2.22
C ALA A 310 12.40 1.38 0.69
N LEU A 311 12.37 0.16 0.13
CA LEU A 311 12.35 -0.04 -1.31
C LEU A 311 11.07 0.49 -1.96
N GLU A 312 9.92 0.22 -1.33
CA GLU A 312 8.61 0.78 -1.74
C GLU A 312 8.59 2.31 -1.65
N ALA A 313 9.43 2.92 -0.79
CA ALA A 313 9.60 4.37 -0.71
C ALA A 313 10.33 4.96 -1.88
N THR A 314 11.30 4.22 -2.40
CA THR A 314 12.16 4.68 -3.47
C THR A 314 11.45 4.51 -4.80
N SER A 315 10.78 5.57 -5.28
CA SER A 315 10.17 5.64 -6.63
C SER A 315 11.19 5.55 -7.78
N PHE A 316 12.45 5.22 -7.47
CA PHE A 316 13.56 5.14 -8.41
C PHE A 316 13.59 3.81 -9.20
N PHE A 317 13.01 2.75 -8.64
CA PHE A 317 13.05 1.41 -9.23
C PHE A 317 11.70 1.04 -9.84
N SER A 318 11.72 0.54 -11.09
CA SER A 318 10.54 -0.07 -11.70
C SER A 318 10.09 -1.32 -10.92
N GLY A 319 8.80 -1.70 -11.02
CA GLY A 319 8.26 -2.84 -10.26
C GLY A 319 9.03 -4.17 -10.46
N TYR A 320 9.58 -4.41 -11.66
CA TYR A 320 10.45 -5.58 -11.89
C TYR A 320 11.77 -5.49 -11.12
N GLN A 321 12.40 -4.31 -11.10
CA GLN A 321 13.64 -4.09 -10.34
C GLN A 321 13.38 -4.22 -8.84
N GLN A 322 12.24 -3.72 -8.34
CA GLN A 322 11.86 -3.90 -6.95
C GLN A 322 11.73 -5.39 -6.57
N LYS A 323 11.07 -6.22 -7.40
CA LYS A 323 10.97 -7.67 -7.15
C LYS A 323 12.34 -8.36 -7.08
N LEU A 324 13.25 -8.00 -7.98
CA LEU A 324 14.60 -8.56 -8.00
C LEU A 324 15.40 -8.14 -6.75
N LEU A 325 15.30 -6.86 -6.37
CA LEU A 325 15.96 -6.32 -5.19
C LEU A 325 15.42 -6.96 -3.90
N LEU A 326 14.10 -7.14 -3.77
CA LEU A 326 13.50 -7.88 -2.65
C LEU A 326 13.99 -9.32 -2.57
N SER A 327 14.10 -10.01 -3.71
CA SER A 327 14.64 -11.37 -3.75
C SER A 327 16.11 -11.42 -3.32
N ASN A 328 16.88 -10.37 -3.55
CA ASN A 328 18.28 -10.30 -3.14
C ASN A 328 18.41 -9.93 -1.66
N LEU A 329 17.57 -9.03 -1.14
CA LEU A 329 17.51 -8.68 0.27
C LEU A 329 17.31 -9.92 1.17
N LYS A 330 16.41 -10.83 0.76
CA LYS A 330 16.17 -12.11 1.45
C LYS A 330 17.38 -13.06 1.49
N LYS A 331 18.42 -12.81 0.69
CA LYS A 331 19.64 -13.64 0.62
C LYS A 331 20.84 -12.99 1.32
N LEU A 332 20.68 -11.77 1.85
CA LEU A 332 21.75 -11.08 2.57
C LEU A 332 21.98 -11.69 3.95
N LYS A 333 23.20 -11.53 4.46
CA LYS A 333 23.53 -11.89 5.84
C LYS A 333 22.84 -10.93 6.80
N ALA A 334 22.33 -11.43 7.93
CA ALA A 334 21.65 -10.68 8.98
C ALA A 334 22.35 -9.36 9.37
N LYS A 335 23.68 -9.41 9.54
CA LYS A 335 24.47 -8.20 9.85
C LYS A 335 24.24 -7.06 8.84
N LYS A 336 24.17 -7.38 7.55
CA LYS A 336 23.97 -6.36 6.50
C LYS A 336 22.54 -5.87 6.44
N ILE A 337 21.57 -6.73 6.76
CA ILE A 337 20.15 -6.36 6.87
C ILE A 337 19.98 -5.33 8.00
N ASN A 338 20.57 -5.59 9.17
CA ASN A 338 20.49 -4.70 10.33
C ASN A 338 21.14 -3.34 10.04
N GLU A 339 22.34 -3.33 9.45
CA GLU A 339 23.03 -2.08 9.05
C GLU A 339 22.14 -1.21 8.13
N LEU A 340 21.57 -1.80 7.08
CA LEU A 340 20.72 -1.06 6.14
C LEU A 340 19.41 -0.59 6.79
N SER A 341 18.86 -1.40 7.69
CA SER A 341 17.62 -1.06 8.37
C SER A 341 17.82 0.10 9.34
N ASP A 342 18.93 0.11 10.08
CA ASP A 342 19.30 1.21 10.97
C ASP A 342 19.52 2.51 10.19
N GLU A 343 20.19 2.46 9.03
CA GLU A 343 20.32 3.60 8.11
C GLU A 343 18.95 4.14 7.68
N TRP A 344 18.02 3.25 7.30
CA TRP A 344 16.67 3.66 6.90
C TRP A 344 15.85 4.26 8.04
N LYS A 345 15.90 3.67 9.25
CA LYS A 345 15.25 4.21 10.44
C LYS A 345 15.79 5.61 10.78
N ALA A 346 17.09 5.84 10.64
CA ALA A 346 17.69 7.16 10.82
C ALA A 346 17.15 8.20 9.83
N LEU A 347 17.03 7.84 8.54
CA LEU A 347 16.43 8.70 7.52
C LEU A 347 14.95 9.02 7.79
N LEU A 348 14.16 8.04 8.23
CA LEU A 348 12.76 8.27 8.62
C LEU A 348 12.65 9.27 9.78
N ASN A 349 13.58 9.21 10.74
CA ASN A 349 13.64 10.17 11.84
C ASN A 349 13.97 11.58 11.33
N GLU A 350 14.92 11.73 10.41
CA GLU A 350 15.23 13.03 9.78
C GLU A 350 14.02 13.61 9.01
N GLU A 351 13.29 12.76 8.26
CA GLU A 351 12.07 13.16 7.55
C GLU A 351 11.00 13.65 8.52
N LEU A 352 10.80 12.96 9.64
CA LEU A 352 9.87 13.36 10.70
C LEU A 352 10.26 14.73 11.29
N GLN A 353 11.54 14.92 11.61
CA GLN A 353 12.05 16.21 12.12
C GLN A 353 11.81 17.34 11.11
N LEU A 354 12.00 17.08 9.81
CA LEU A 354 11.70 18.05 8.76
C LEU A 354 10.20 18.39 8.69
N LYS A 355 9.31 17.39 8.79
CA LYS A 355 7.85 17.60 8.83
C LYS A 355 7.44 18.46 10.03
N ILE A 356 7.99 18.19 11.21
CA ILE A 356 7.76 19.00 12.42
C ILE A 356 8.21 20.45 12.21
N LYS A 357 9.41 20.66 11.67
CA LYS A 357 9.92 22.02 11.36
C LYS A 357 9.01 22.75 10.38
N LYS A 358 8.50 22.09 9.34
CA LYS A 358 7.54 22.66 8.39
C LYS A 358 6.22 23.05 9.05
N LEU A 359 5.67 22.22 9.94
CA LEU A 359 4.45 22.53 10.69
C LEU A 359 4.62 23.74 11.62
N ILE A 360 5.75 23.83 12.34
CA ILE A 360 6.08 24.99 13.18
C ILE A 360 6.21 26.26 12.32
N PHE A 361 6.80 26.16 11.13
CA PHE A 361 6.89 27.30 10.22
C PHE A 361 5.51 27.73 9.70
N ALA A 362 4.66 26.79 9.31
CA ALA A 362 3.30 27.07 8.87
C ALA A 362 2.45 27.72 9.97
N SER A 363 2.57 27.29 11.23
CA SER A 363 1.85 27.91 12.35
C SER A 363 2.31 29.35 12.62
N LYS A 364 3.61 29.61 12.49
CA LYS A 364 4.16 30.97 12.56
C LYS A 364 3.59 31.85 11.45
N LEU A 365 3.56 31.38 10.20
CA LEU A 365 2.96 32.11 9.08
C LEU A 365 1.47 32.43 9.33
N ALA A 366 0.69 31.46 9.80
CA ALA A 366 -0.72 31.66 10.12
C ALA A 366 -0.92 32.72 11.22
N SER A 367 -0.08 32.73 12.26
CA SER A 367 -0.17 33.73 13.34
C SER A 367 0.12 35.16 12.89
N VAL A 368 0.98 35.33 11.88
CA VAL A 368 1.27 36.63 11.27
C VAL A 368 0.09 37.09 10.40
N GLY A 369 -0.54 36.17 9.66
CA GLY A 369 -1.68 36.49 8.79
C GLY A 369 -3.00 36.78 9.52
N VAL A 370 -3.17 36.32 10.77
CA VAL A 370 -4.35 36.63 11.61
C VAL A 370 -4.16 37.95 12.39
N SER A 371 -2.94 38.46 12.47
CA SER A 371 -2.61 39.73 13.16
C SER A 371 -2.53 40.94 12.21
N ALA A 372 -2.78 40.73 10.92
CA ALA A 372 -2.87 41.76 9.87
C ALA A 372 -4.33 41.92 9.42
#